data_AF-A0A3L6EEU7-F1
#
_entry.id   AF-A0A3L6EEU7-F1
#
_cell.length_a   1.000
_cell.length_b   1.000
_cell.length_c   1.000
_cell.angle_alpha   90.00
_cell.angle_beta   90.00
_cell.angle_gamma   90.00
#
_symmetry.space_group_name_H-M   'P 1'
#
loop_
_entity.id
_entity.type
_entity.pdbx_description
1 polymer ?
#
loop_
_entity_poly.entity_id
_entity_poly.type
_entity_poly.pdbx_seq_one_letter_code
_entity_poly.pdbx_strand_id
1 'polypeptide(L)'
;MINFPELKMKMSGAKISISYWSSQAKPKSKLHAMWIVAENVPEELQNYQAICELGSTIGAVEEVDILSLDSKDIVRFKVHVKSVAMIPPIIEVGVKPFLYDIFLKLMISLMRVGMMSL
;
A
#
# COMPACT_ATOMS: atom_id res chain seq x y z
N MET A 1 21.90 18.37 -2.65
CA MET A 1 22.50 17.07 -3.01
C MET A 1 23.36 17.33 -4.25
N ILE A 2 24.69 17.19 -4.13
CA ILE A 2 25.63 17.51 -5.21
C ILE A 2 25.61 16.33 -6.20
N ASN A 3 25.39 16.62 -7.48
CA ASN A 3 25.25 15.62 -8.54
C ASN A 3 26.54 15.59 -9.39
N PHE A 4 27.12 14.41 -9.59
CA PHE A 4 28.35 14.22 -10.39
C PHE A 4 28.02 13.40 -11.64
N PRO A 5 27.58 14.05 -12.73
CA PRO A 5 27.09 13.35 -13.92
C PRO A 5 28.18 12.62 -14.72
N GLU A 6 29.45 12.99 -14.53
CA GLU A 6 30.59 12.40 -15.24
C GLU A 6 31.84 12.36 -14.35
N LEU A 7 32.50 11.19 -14.29
CA LEU A 7 33.83 11.02 -13.70
C LEU A 7 34.83 10.73 -14.83
N LYS A 8 35.86 11.57 -14.95
CA LYS A 8 36.91 11.40 -15.97
C LYS A 8 38.22 10.94 -15.35
N MET A 9 38.75 9.81 -15.83
CA MET A 9 40.06 9.32 -15.42
C MET A 9 41.17 10.10 -16.13
N LYS A 10 42.06 10.74 -15.36
CA LYS A 10 43.10 11.63 -15.90
C LYS A 10 44.14 10.91 -16.77
N MET A 11 44.47 9.65 -16.48
CA MET A 11 45.53 8.90 -17.20
C MET A 11 45.02 8.18 -18.46
N SER A 12 43.86 7.54 -18.40
CA SER A 12 43.34 6.76 -19.54
C SER A 12 42.40 7.55 -20.45
N GLY A 13 41.97 8.74 -20.01
CA GLY A 13 40.94 9.52 -20.71
C GLY A 13 39.54 8.90 -20.67
N ALA A 14 39.36 7.76 -20.00
CA ALA A 14 38.08 7.08 -19.87
C ALA A 14 37.07 7.97 -19.11
N LYS A 15 35.85 8.00 -19.62
CA LYS A 15 34.71 8.73 -19.07
C LYS A 15 33.70 7.74 -18.52
N ILE A 16 33.34 7.91 -17.26
CA ILE A 16 32.27 7.15 -16.60
C ILE A 16 31.08 8.09 -16.49
N SER A 17 30.00 7.81 -17.22
CA SER A 17 28.75 8.52 -17.11
C SER A 17 27.86 7.87 -16.05
N ILE A 18 27.40 8.66 -15.09
CA ILE A 18 26.46 8.20 -14.07
C ILE A 18 25.08 8.71 -14.49
N SER A 19 24.23 7.80 -14.98
CA SER A 19 22.83 8.10 -15.23
C SER A 19 22.00 7.54 -14.07
N TYR A 20 21.14 8.37 -13.48
CA TYR A 20 20.15 7.86 -12.53
C TYR A 20 19.20 6.96 -13.29
N TRP A 21 19.00 5.75 -12.79
CA TRP A 21 17.88 4.92 -13.24
C TRP A 21 16.58 5.65 -12.89
N SER A 22 15.97 6.26 -13.90
CA SER A 22 14.63 6.83 -13.78
C SER A 22 13.67 5.88 -14.47
N SER A 23 12.58 5.52 -13.79
CA SER A 23 11.48 4.77 -14.43
C SER A 23 11.08 5.48 -15.71
N GLN A 24 10.86 4.74 -16.80
CA GLN A 24 10.44 5.30 -18.08
C GLN A 24 9.16 6.13 -17.92
N ALA A 25 8.29 5.75 -16.98
CA ALA A 25 7.12 6.52 -16.59
C ALA A 25 7.43 7.44 -15.40
N LYS A 26 7.22 8.74 -15.59
CA LYS A 26 7.25 9.72 -14.50
C LYS A 26 5.95 9.60 -13.67
N PRO A 27 6.03 9.60 -12.33
CA PRO A 27 4.84 9.50 -11.49
C PRO A 27 3.96 10.75 -11.67
N LYS A 28 2.65 10.54 -11.85
CA LYS A 28 1.67 11.63 -11.96
C LYS A 28 1.36 12.29 -10.62
N SER A 29 1.29 11.50 -9.55
CA SER A 29 0.93 11.96 -8.20
C SER A 29 1.35 10.96 -7.13
N LYS A 30 1.40 11.41 -5.87
CA LYS A 30 1.60 10.54 -4.70
C LYS A 30 0.27 9.93 -4.26
N LEU A 31 0.28 8.65 -3.85
CA LEU A 31 -0.88 7.95 -3.31
C LEU A 31 -1.07 8.26 -1.81
N HIS A 32 -2.29 8.09 -1.31
CA HIS A 32 -2.60 8.19 0.11
C HIS A 32 -2.37 6.84 0.79
N ALA A 33 -1.56 6.82 1.86
CA ALA A 33 -1.38 5.65 2.70
C ALA A 33 -2.43 5.63 3.82
N MET A 34 -3.04 4.47 4.05
CA MET A 34 -4.23 4.31 4.90
C MET A 34 -4.25 2.90 5.49
N TRP A 35 -4.57 2.78 6.78
CA TRP A 35 -4.80 1.50 7.44
C TRP A 35 -6.27 1.09 7.35
N ILE A 36 -6.51 -0.09 6.79
CA ILE A 36 -7.83 -0.67 6.63
C ILE A 36 -8.01 -1.80 7.64
N VAL A 37 -9.21 -1.84 8.22
CA VAL A 37 -9.70 -2.98 8.97
C VAL A 37 -10.72 -3.69 8.09
N ALA A 38 -10.46 -4.96 7.79
CA ALA A 38 -11.42 -5.83 7.11
C ALA A 38 -12.07 -6.76 8.12
N GLU A 39 -13.40 -6.74 8.14
CA GLU A 39 -14.25 -7.59 8.97
C GLU A 39 -14.98 -8.62 8.11
N ASN A 40 -15.39 -9.73 8.72
CA ASN A 40 -16.05 -10.86 8.05
C ASN A 40 -15.17 -11.51 6.96
N VAL A 41 -13.84 -11.55 7.17
CA VAL A 41 -12.92 -12.24 6.26
C VAL A 41 -12.98 -13.75 6.54
N PRO A 42 -13.37 -14.59 5.55
CA PRO A 42 -13.38 -16.05 5.69
C PRO A 42 -12.02 -16.59 6.14
N GLU A 43 -12.02 -17.65 6.97
CA GLU A 43 -10.79 -18.24 7.53
C GLU A 43 -9.81 -18.67 6.42
N GLU A 44 -10.33 -19.13 5.27
CA GLU A 44 -9.53 -19.51 4.10
C GLU A 44 -8.74 -18.33 3.50
N LEU A 45 -9.23 -17.10 3.70
CA LEU A 45 -8.59 -15.87 3.23
C LEU A 45 -7.74 -15.19 4.30
N GLN A 46 -7.71 -15.68 5.54
CA GLN A 46 -6.89 -15.14 6.62
C GLN A 46 -5.42 -15.56 6.51
N ASN A 47 -4.84 -15.41 5.31
CA ASN A 47 -3.43 -15.62 5.05
C ASN A 47 -2.85 -14.43 4.28
N TYR A 48 -1.55 -14.20 4.43
CA TYR A 48 -0.87 -13.03 3.87
C TYR A 48 -1.16 -12.81 2.37
N GLN A 49 -1.12 -13.90 1.58
CA GLN A 49 -1.32 -13.83 0.13
C GLN A 49 -2.76 -13.40 -0.21
N ALA A 50 -3.76 -14.04 0.40
CA ALA A 50 -5.16 -13.70 0.19
C ALA A 50 -5.49 -12.27 0.65
N ILE A 51 -4.90 -11.79 1.74
CA ILE A 51 -5.06 -10.39 2.17
C ILE A 51 -4.39 -9.41 1.20
N CYS A 52 -3.25 -9.76 0.61
CA CYS A 52 -2.64 -8.95 -0.43
C CYS A 52 -3.54 -8.86 -1.68
N GLU A 53 -4.15 -9.97 -2.08
CA GLU A 53 -5.10 -10.02 -3.20
C GLU A 53 -6.36 -9.18 -2.89
N LEU A 54 -6.91 -9.34 -1.69
CA LEU A 54 -8.04 -8.57 -1.19
C LEU A 54 -7.74 -7.06 -1.22
N GLY A 55 -6.62 -6.64 -0.63
CA GLY A 55 -6.23 -5.23 -0.57
C GLY A 55 -5.90 -4.65 -1.95
N SER A 56 -5.45 -5.49 -2.89
CA SER A 56 -5.18 -5.07 -4.27
C SER A 56 -6.43 -4.63 -5.03
N THR A 57 -7.62 -5.03 -4.58
CA THR A 57 -8.90 -4.55 -5.16
C THR A 57 -9.15 -3.06 -4.91
N ILE A 58 -8.56 -2.49 -3.84
CA ILE A 58 -8.76 -1.09 -3.46
C ILE A 58 -7.52 -0.21 -3.71
N GLY A 59 -6.32 -0.78 -3.69
CA GLY A 59 -5.07 -0.04 -3.86
C GLY A 59 -3.83 -0.91 -3.78
N ALA A 60 -2.64 -0.31 -3.81
CA ALA A 60 -1.39 -1.06 -3.66
C ALA A 60 -1.13 -1.37 -2.18
N VAL A 61 -1.09 -2.65 -1.82
CA VAL A 61 -0.82 -3.09 -0.43
C VAL A 61 0.63 -2.78 -0.07
N GLU A 62 0.82 -2.12 1.06
CA GLU A 62 2.14 -1.78 1.63
C GLU A 62 2.52 -2.75 2.74
N GLU A 63 1.58 -3.07 3.63
CA GLU A 63 1.84 -3.84 4.85
C GLU A 63 0.60 -4.63 5.26
N VAL A 64 0.78 -5.81 5.85
CA VAL A 64 -0.28 -6.62 6.47
C VAL A 64 0.11 -6.86 7.91
N ASP A 65 -0.82 -6.63 8.84
CA ASP A 65 -0.60 -6.89 10.26
C ASP A 65 -0.76 -8.39 10.56
N ILE A 66 0.35 -9.11 10.45
CA ILE A 66 0.42 -10.56 10.64
C ILE A 66 0.07 -10.96 12.09
N LEU A 67 0.38 -10.09 13.07
CA LEU A 67 0.05 -10.38 14.47
C LEU A 67 -1.46 -10.35 14.71
N SER A 68 -2.18 -9.47 14.00
CA SER A 68 -3.65 -9.45 14.06
C SER A 68 -4.29 -10.67 13.40
N LEU A 69 -3.66 -11.23 12.35
CA LEU A 69 -4.13 -12.45 11.69
C LEU A 69 -4.14 -13.66 12.64
N ASP A 70 -3.16 -13.77 13.55
CA ASP A 70 -3.12 -14.87 14.55
C ASP A 70 -4.25 -14.79 15.59
N SER A 71 -4.85 -13.61 15.78
CA SER A 71 -5.93 -13.36 16.75
C SER A 71 -7.35 -13.66 16.23
N LYS A 72 -7.48 -14.15 14.99
CA LYS A 72 -8.71 -14.63 14.30
C LYS A 72 -9.88 -13.65 14.09
N ASP A 73 -9.92 -12.50 14.76
CA ASP A 73 -11.11 -11.64 14.71
C ASP A 73 -11.00 -10.44 13.77
N ILE A 74 -9.78 -9.93 13.51
CA ILE A 74 -9.61 -8.66 12.81
C ILE A 74 -8.42 -8.72 11.87
N VAL A 75 -8.68 -8.51 10.58
CA VAL A 75 -7.62 -8.36 9.58
C VAL A 75 -7.30 -6.89 9.38
N ARG A 76 -6.03 -6.51 9.55
CA ARG A 76 -5.58 -5.13 9.28
C ARG A 76 -4.49 -5.11 8.22
N PHE A 77 -4.59 -4.18 7.29
CA PHE A 77 -3.60 -4.00 6.25
C PHE A 77 -3.53 -2.54 5.82
N LYS A 78 -2.34 -2.13 5.37
CA LYS A 78 -2.05 -0.77 4.92
C LYS A 78 -2.03 -0.74 3.41
N VAL A 79 -2.73 0.23 2.83
CA VAL A 79 -2.84 0.40 1.37
C VAL A 79 -2.51 1.81 0.92
N HIS A 80 -1.96 1.89 -0.28
CA HIS A 80 -1.82 3.10 -1.06
C HIS A 80 -2.96 3.24 -2.06
N VAL A 81 -3.83 4.22 -1.84
CA VAL A 81 -5.01 4.48 -2.67
C VAL A 81 -4.91 5.82 -3.39
N LYS A 82 -5.57 5.91 -4.55
CA LYS A 82 -5.68 7.18 -5.31
C LYS A 82 -6.48 8.23 -4.53
N SER A 83 -7.56 7.82 -3.86
CA SER A 83 -8.38 8.68 -3.02
C SER A 83 -9.06 7.84 -1.94
N VAL A 84 -9.00 8.30 -0.70
CA VAL A 84 -9.64 7.61 0.44
C VAL A 84 -11.16 7.57 0.29
N ALA A 85 -11.76 8.59 -0.32
CA ALA A 85 -13.20 8.65 -0.54
C ALA A 85 -13.72 7.64 -1.58
N MET A 86 -12.83 6.98 -2.33
CA MET A 86 -13.19 5.97 -3.31
C MET A 86 -13.08 4.53 -2.79
N ILE A 87 -12.69 4.35 -1.52
CA ILE A 87 -12.67 3.02 -0.91
C ILE A 87 -14.12 2.61 -0.64
N PRO A 88 -14.59 1.50 -1.23
CA PRO A 88 -15.94 1.02 -0.96
C PRO A 88 -16.04 0.51 0.48
N PRO A 89 -17.18 0.70 1.16
CA PRO A 89 -17.39 0.18 2.51
C PRO A 89 -17.55 -1.35 2.53
N ILE A 90 -17.88 -1.96 1.40
CA ILE A 90 -18.13 -3.41 1.25
C ILE A 90 -17.45 -3.88 -0.03
N ILE A 91 -16.82 -5.05 0.02
CA ILE A 91 -16.32 -5.78 -1.14
C ILE A 91 -16.82 -7.22 -1.12
N GLU A 92 -17.26 -7.71 -2.28
CA GLU A 92 -17.76 -9.08 -2.44
C GLU A 92 -16.59 -10.00 -2.85
N VAL A 93 -16.40 -11.10 -2.11
CA VAL A 93 -15.33 -12.06 -2.39
C VAL A 93 -15.86 -13.49 -2.43
N GLY A 94 -15.51 -14.20 -3.49
CA GLY A 94 -15.89 -15.58 -3.68
C GLY A 94 -14.89 -16.55 -3.03
N VAL A 95 -15.38 -17.40 -2.15
CA VAL A 95 -14.66 -18.58 -1.64
C VAL A 95 -15.55 -19.78 -1.89
N LYS A 96 -15.21 -20.59 -2.91
CA LYS A 96 -16.08 -21.64 -3.44
C LYS A 96 -16.64 -22.53 -2.31
N PRO A 97 -17.96 -22.78 -2.25
CA PRO A 97 -19.01 -22.38 -3.21
C PRO A 97 -19.72 -21.05 -2.88
N PHE A 98 -19.24 -20.26 -1.93
CA PHE A 98 -19.95 -19.12 -1.35
C PHE A 98 -19.38 -17.76 -1.79
N LEU A 99 -20.20 -16.72 -1.62
CA LEU A 99 -19.84 -15.32 -1.79
C LEU A 99 -20.00 -14.62 -0.44
N TYR A 100 -19.02 -13.82 -0.05
CA TYR A 100 -18.98 -13.13 1.23
C TYR A 100 -18.88 -11.62 1.03
N ASP A 101 -19.62 -10.88 1.84
CA ASP A 101 -19.46 -9.44 2.01
C ASP A 101 -18.38 -9.17 3.06
N ILE A 102 -17.28 -8.56 2.65
CA ILE A 102 -16.21 -8.10 3.54
C ILE A 102 -16.41 -6.61 3.80
N PHE A 103 -16.48 -6.25 5.08
CA PHE A 103 -16.70 -4.86 5.49
C PHE A 103 -15.37 -4.15 5.71
N LEU A 104 -15.16 -3.04 5.00
CA LEU A 104 -13.94 -2.25 5.10
C LEU A 104 -14.18 -1.02 5.98
N LYS A 105 -13.39 -0.89 7.04
CA LYS A 105 -13.38 0.28 7.92
C LYS A 105 -12.04 1.00 7.80
N LEU A 106 -12.13 2.31 7.60
CA LEU A 106 -10.97 3.19 7.56
C LEU A 106 -10.48 3.45 8.99
N MET A 107 -9.22 3.14 9.29
CA MET A 107 -8.63 3.50 10.56
C MET A 107 -8.26 4.98 10.53
N ILE A 108 -9.04 5.80 11.25
CA ILE A 108 -8.70 7.21 11.43
C ILE A 108 -7.50 7.25 12.37
N SER A 109 -6.31 7.49 11.83
CA SER A 109 -5.16 7.87 12.66
C SER A 109 -5.51 9.19 13.34
N LEU A 110 -5.60 9.16 14.67
CA LEU A 110 -5.89 10.31 15.55
C LEU A 110 -4.95 11.51 15.33
N MET A 111 -3.90 11.38 14.51
CA MET A 111 -3.00 12.47 14.14
C MET A 111 -3.65 13.65 13.40
N ARG A 112 -4.88 13.52 12.86
CA ARG A 112 -5.59 14.67 12.23
C ARG A 112 -6.39 15.55 13.20
N VAL A 113 -6.57 15.14 14.46
CA VAL A 113 -7.31 15.97 15.43
C VAL A 113 -6.45 17.11 16.01
N GLY A 114 -5.12 17.09 15.76
CA GLY A 114 -4.19 18.10 16.26
C GLY A 114 -3.96 19.36 15.39
N MET A 115 -4.68 19.54 14.27
CA MET A 115 -4.46 20.68 13.34
C MET A 115 -5.69 21.58 13.15
N MET A 116 -6.60 21.61 14.13
CA MET A 116 -7.71 22.58 14.19
C MET A 116 -7.70 23.44 15.47
N SER A 117 -6.53 23.72 16.02
CA SER A 117 -6.36 24.81 16.99
C SER A 117 -4.95 25.38 16.90
N LEU A 118 -4.83 26.48 16.16
CA LEU A 118 -4.13 27.72 16.48
C LEU A 118 -4.23 28.68 15.30
#